data_AF-A0AAU6DI75-F1
#
_entry.id   AF-A0AAU6DI75-F1
#
_cell.length_a   1.000
_cell.length_b   1.000
_cell.length_c   1.000
_cell.angle_alpha   90.00
_cell.angle_beta   90.00
_cell.angle_gamma   90.00
#
_symmetry.space_group_name_H-M   'P 1'
#
loop_
_entity.id
_entity.type
_entity.pdbx_description
1 polymer ?
#
loop_
_entity_poly.entity_id
_entity_poly.type
_entity_poly.pdbx_seq_one_letter_code
_entity_poly.pdbx_strand_id
1 'polypeptide(L)'
;MPELRVTPGRYRGRTRLYVTLPGGPAAAWYDRESGQVGLVLDEYRAEVLDALAPYLTGEPVVGPPPVPTPAELALLSLHPDDDLAPNRPGEALHTALAGIAVSRFRPAPRRAALAALTAQEALGAELDTLEGAGWRVLHSVPLTGGGHIGHLLIGPAGVLSVRTLYARKRTVRIADPLVTAGRGQPEPQLRRARHEAERASLALAAAVRPVLGIVGAARVESATPDTGGRGGPGGPGERPDEAWLLRGDGQVGVRVLRDGEVGALAGLGGVLKPADIESLYATARDRRTWLRA
;
A
#
# COMPACT_ATOMS: atom_id res chain seq x y z
N MET A 1 -20.55 -37.44 31.79
CA MET A 1 -20.40 -36.66 30.55
C MET A 1 -20.20 -35.21 30.93
N PRO A 2 -19.14 -34.53 30.47
CA PRO A 2 -18.91 -33.12 30.80
C PRO A 2 -20.00 -32.25 30.17
N GLU A 3 -20.57 -31.32 30.95
CA GLU A 3 -21.59 -30.38 30.47
C GLU A 3 -20.91 -29.26 29.67
N LEU A 4 -20.76 -29.45 28.36
CA LEU A 4 -20.13 -28.45 27.49
C LEU A 4 -21.00 -27.20 27.36
N ARG A 5 -20.36 -26.03 27.40
CA ARG A 5 -21.05 -24.73 27.26
C ARG A 5 -20.83 -24.16 25.87
N VAL A 6 -21.92 -23.80 25.21
CA VAL A 6 -21.91 -23.09 23.92
C VAL A 6 -22.05 -21.58 24.16
N THR A 7 -21.07 -20.78 23.71
CA THR A 7 -21.10 -19.32 23.82
C THR A 7 -20.91 -18.65 22.47
N PRO A 8 -21.67 -17.59 22.15
CA PRO A 8 -21.42 -16.80 20.95
C PRO A 8 -20.18 -15.91 21.11
N GLY A 9 -19.45 -15.71 20.02
CA GLY A 9 -18.35 -14.75 19.95
C GLY A 9 -18.11 -14.26 18.52
N ARG A 10 -17.25 -13.25 18.38
CA ARG A 10 -16.82 -12.71 17.08
C ARG A 10 -15.36 -13.02 16.81
N TYR A 11 -15.06 -13.45 15.58
CA TYR A 11 -13.70 -13.62 15.10
C TYR A 11 -13.60 -13.09 13.67
N ARG A 12 -12.70 -12.13 13.42
CA ARG A 12 -12.51 -11.47 12.10
C ARG A 12 -13.83 -11.00 11.45
N GLY A 13 -14.73 -10.41 12.24
CA GLY A 13 -16.03 -9.92 11.75
C GLY A 13 -17.11 -11.00 11.57
N ARG A 14 -16.79 -12.30 11.67
CA ARG A 14 -17.74 -13.41 11.57
C ARG A 14 -18.27 -13.84 12.93
N THR A 15 -19.52 -14.26 12.99
CA THR A 15 -20.19 -14.77 14.20
C THR A 15 -19.94 -16.26 14.35
N ARG A 16 -19.30 -16.66 15.45
CA ARG A 16 -18.98 -18.07 15.75
C ARG A 16 -19.57 -18.48 17.10
N LEU A 17 -19.88 -19.76 17.24
CA LEU A 17 -20.17 -20.39 18.52
C LEU A 17 -18.93 -21.12 19.01
N TYR A 18 -18.58 -20.96 20.27
CA TYR A 18 -17.48 -21.65 20.92
C TYR A 18 -18.05 -22.69 21.87
N VAL A 19 -17.51 -23.90 21.83
CA VAL A 19 -17.84 -24.98 22.75
C VAL A 19 -16.72 -25.10 23.75
N THR A 20 -17.01 -24.85 25.01
CA THR A 20 -16.02 -24.78 26.09
C THR A 20 -16.30 -25.84 27.14
N LEU A 21 -15.22 -26.42 27.67
CA LEU A 21 -15.30 -27.30 28.84
C LEU A 21 -15.67 -26.47 30.09
N PRO A 22 -16.32 -27.06 31.12
CA PRO A 22 -16.60 -26.37 32.37
C PRO A 22 -15.33 -25.79 33.00
N GLY A 23 -15.19 -24.45 32.97
CA GLY A 23 -14.00 -23.75 33.48
C GLY A 23 -12.69 -24.02 32.72
N GLY A 24 -12.77 -24.64 31.54
CA GLY A 24 -11.62 -25.10 30.76
C GLY A 24 -11.49 -24.43 29.39
N PRO A 25 -10.52 -24.86 28.57
CA PRO A 25 -10.31 -24.32 27.23
C PRO A 25 -11.48 -24.64 26.28
N ALA A 26 -11.52 -23.95 25.14
CA ALA A 26 -12.45 -24.26 24.07
C ALA A 26 -12.11 -25.62 23.46
N ALA A 27 -13.08 -26.54 23.46
CA ALA A 27 -13.01 -27.84 22.81
C ALA A 27 -13.29 -27.74 21.30
N ALA A 28 -14.09 -26.76 20.87
CA ALA A 28 -14.39 -26.53 19.46
C ALA A 28 -14.90 -25.11 19.17
N TRP A 29 -14.99 -24.77 17.88
CA TRP A 29 -15.76 -23.64 17.38
C TRP A 29 -16.65 -24.07 16.21
N TYR A 30 -17.76 -23.38 16.02
CA TYR A 30 -18.70 -23.56 14.93
C TYR A 30 -18.97 -22.22 14.22
N ASP A 31 -18.81 -22.21 12.91
CA ASP A 31 -19.06 -21.05 12.05
C ASP A 31 -20.40 -21.25 11.33
N ARG A 32 -21.40 -20.46 11.73
CA ARG A 32 -22.80 -20.62 11.27
C ARG A 32 -22.99 -20.30 9.78
N GLU A 33 -22.12 -19.45 9.22
CA GLU A 33 -22.18 -19.09 7.79
C GLU A 33 -21.68 -20.23 6.91
N SER A 34 -20.62 -20.91 7.33
CA SER A 34 -19.98 -21.99 6.56
C SER A 34 -20.42 -23.39 6.94
N GLY A 35 -21.13 -23.57 8.05
CA GLY A 35 -21.48 -24.89 8.57
C GLY A 35 -20.29 -25.67 9.15
N GLN A 36 -19.15 -25.00 9.36
CA GLN A 36 -17.89 -25.65 9.71
C GLN A 36 -17.71 -25.75 11.23
N VAL A 37 -17.34 -26.95 11.70
CA VAL A 37 -16.92 -27.24 13.07
C VAL A 37 -15.41 -27.48 13.09
N GLY A 38 -14.67 -26.60 13.75
CA GLY A 38 -13.26 -26.81 14.05
C GLY A 38 -13.09 -27.41 15.43
N LEU A 39 -12.64 -28.67 15.49
CA LEU A 39 -12.29 -29.34 16.73
C LEU A 39 -10.91 -28.88 17.19
N VAL A 40 -10.83 -28.36 18.42
CA VAL A 40 -9.57 -28.02 19.10
C VAL A 40 -9.09 -29.21 19.91
N LEU A 41 -10.02 -29.96 20.50
CA LEU A 41 -9.77 -31.19 21.24
C LEU A 41 -10.59 -32.32 20.61
N ASP A 42 -9.94 -33.12 19.76
CA ASP A 42 -10.61 -34.17 18.97
C ASP A 42 -11.23 -35.27 19.87
N GLU A 43 -10.65 -35.48 21.05
CA GLU A 43 -11.14 -36.42 22.08
C GLU A 43 -12.56 -36.11 22.60
N TYR A 44 -13.06 -34.87 22.42
CA TYR A 44 -14.41 -34.46 22.81
C TYR A 44 -15.38 -34.34 21.61
N ARG A 45 -15.05 -34.94 20.46
CA ARG A 45 -15.82 -34.82 19.22
C ARG A 45 -17.31 -35.13 19.39
N ALA A 46 -17.64 -36.22 20.09
CA ALA A 46 -19.01 -36.67 20.24
C ALA A 46 -19.83 -35.67 21.09
N GLU A 47 -19.26 -35.25 22.21
CA GLU A 47 -19.87 -34.30 23.15
C GLU A 47 -20.02 -32.92 22.52
N VAL A 48 -19.05 -32.48 21.71
CA VAL A 48 -19.12 -31.22 20.96
C VAL A 48 -20.26 -31.23 19.97
N LEU A 49 -20.43 -32.30 19.21
CA LEU A 49 -21.50 -32.41 18.21
C LEU A 49 -22.87 -32.48 18.87
N ASP A 50 -22.98 -33.17 20.01
CA ASP A 50 -24.20 -33.22 20.82
C ASP A 50 -24.58 -31.83 21.38
N ALA A 51 -23.60 -31.11 21.93
CA ALA A 51 -23.80 -29.75 22.44
C ALA A 51 -24.14 -28.73 21.34
N LEU A 52 -23.61 -28.93 20.13
CA LEU A 52 -23.89 -28.06 18.97
C LEU A 52 -25.19 -28.40 18.26
N ALA A 53 -25.77 -29.60 18.45
CA ALA A 53 -26.95 -30.07 17.72
C ALA A 53 -28.10 -29.04 17.63
N PRO A 54 -28.45 -28.27 18.68
CA PRO A 54 -29.50 -27.26 18.61
C PRO A 54 -29.19 -26.06 17.71
N TYR A 55 -27.91 -25.83 17.39
CA TYR A 55 -27.42 -24.64 16.69
C TYR A 55 -27.02 -24.91 15.23
N LEU A 56 -26.99 -26.18 14.83
CA LEU A 56 -26.60 -26.58 13.48
C LEU A 56 -27.66 -26.16 12.46
N THR A 57 -27.22 -25.51 11.39
CA THR A 57 -28.06 -25.08 10.26
C THR A 57 -28.12 -26.10 9.12
N GLY A 58 -27.51 -27.28 9.31
CA GLY A 58 -27.38 -28.36 8.34
C GLY A 58 -26.39 -29.42 8.83
N GLU A 59 -26.00 -30.37 7.97
CA GLU A 59 -24.97 -31.35 8.31
C GLU A 59 -23.60 -30.66 8.49
N PRO A 60 -22.96 -30.76 9.67
CA PRO A 60 -21.74 -30.01 9.96
C PRO A 60 -20.52 -30.61 9.26
N VAL A 61 -19.67 -29.76 8.69
CA VAL A 61 -18.37 -30.18 8.18
C VAL A 61 -17.36 -30.16 9.32
N VAL A 62 -16.95 -31.34 9.77
CA VAL A 62 -16.01 -31.53 10.89
C VAL A 62 -14.60 -31.76 10.36
N GLY A 63 -13.67 -30.88 10.71
CA GLY A 63 -12.27 -30.99 10.30
C GLY A 63 -11.61 -29.62 10.09
N PRO A 64 -10.30 -29.58 9.80
CA PRO A 64 -9.64 -28.35 9.39
C PRO A 64 -10.39 -27.74 8.18
N PRO A 65 -10.40 -26.40 8.03
CA PRO A 65 -10.95 -25.77 6.85
C PRO A 65 -10.38 -26.46 5.60
N PRO A 66 -11.23 -26.83 4.62
CA PRO A 66 -10.74 -27.50 3.42
C PRO A 66 -9.61 -26.66 2.83
N VAL A 67 -8.48 -27.31 2.53
CA VAL A 67 -7.38 -26.64 1.84
C VAL A 67 -7.95 -26.16 0.51
N PRO A 68 -7.82 -24.86 0.16
CA PRO A 68 -8.36 -24.35 -1.09
C PRO A 68 -7.86 -25.20 -2.26
N THR A 69 -8.78 -25.66 -3.09
CA THR A 69 -8.50 -26.40 -4.31
C THR A 69 -7.61 -25.57 -5.24
N PRO A 70 -6.86 -26.18 -6.17
CA PRO A 70 -6.10 -25.42 -7.17
C PRO A 70 -6.94 -24.39 -7.94
N ALA A 71 -8.24 -24.64 -8.13
CA ALA A 71 -9.17 -23.70 -8.74
C ALA A 71 -9.50 -22.51 -7.81
N GLU A 72 -9.67 -22.74 -6.51
CA GLU A 72 -9.86 -21.67 -5.51
C GLU A 72 -8.57 -20.87 -5.28
N LEU A 73 -7.41 -21.53 -5.33
CA LEU A 73 -6.09 -20.86 -5.37
C LEU A 73 -5.92 -20.03 -6.64
N ALA A 74 -6.43 -20.51 -7.78
CA ALA A 74 -6.42 -19.78 -9.03
C ALA A 74 -7.40 -18.59 -9.01
N LEU A 75 -8.53 -18.67 -8.31
CA LEU A 75 -9.41 -17.52 -8.06
C LEU A 75 -8.78 -16.48 -7.12
N LEU A 76 -7.86 -16.91 -6.24
CA LEU A 76 -7.01 -16.03 -5.43
C LEU A 76 -5.78 -15.52 -6.19
N SER A 77 -5.46 -16.11 -7.33
CA SER A 77 -4.37 -15.69 -8.22
C SER A 77 -4.92 -14.73 -9.25
N LEU A 78 -4.43 -13.49 -9.25
CA LEU A 78 -4.83 -12.53 -10.27
C LEU A 78 -4.41 -13.04 -11.65
N HIS A 79 -5.26 -12.81 -12.65
CA HIS A 79 -4.89 -13.02 -14.04
C HIS A 79 -3.63 -12.16 -14.32
N PRO A 80 -2.65 -12.65 -15.12
CA PRO A 80 -1.42 -11.90 -15.38
C PRO A 80 -1.65 -10.46 -15.88
N ASP A 81 -2.71 -10.25 -16.67
CA ASP A 81 -3.09 -8.90 -17.15
C ASP A 81 -3.74 -8.01 -16.09
N ASP A 82 -4.22 -8.57 -14.99
CA ASP A 82 -4.83 -7.81 -13.89
C ASP A 82 -3.86 -7.65 -12.71
N ASP A 83 -2.75 -8.38 -12.70
CA ASP A 83 -1.74 -8.29 -11.65
C ASP A 83 -0.72 -7.18 -11.95
N LEU A 84 -0.66 -6.18 -11.08
CA LEU A 84 0.29 -5.08 -11.16
C LEU A 84 1.63 -5.39 -10.49
N ALA A 85 1.73 -6.47 -9.71
CA ALA A 85 2.98 -6.83 -9.02
C ALA A 85 4.20 -6.97 -9.95
N PRO A 86 4.09 -7.46 -11.21
CA PRO A 86 5.22 -7.58 -12.11
C PRO A 86 5.64 -6.26 -12.78
N ASN A 87 4.90 -5.17 -12.59
CA ASN A 87 5.22 -3.90 -13.23
C ASN A 87 6.62 -3.44 -12.80
N ARG A 88 7.50 -3.17 -13.77
CA ARG A 88 8.77 -2.51 -13.50
C ARG A 88 8.58 -1.00 -13.25
N PRO A 89 9.54 -0.35 -12.58
CA PRO A 89 9.63 1.10 -12.55
C PRO A 89 9.50 1.72 -13.95
N GLY A 90 8.52 2.58 -14.14
CA GLY A 90 8.26 3.24 -15.42
C GLY A 90 7.70 2.38 -16.54
N GLU A 91 7.11 1.22 -16.26
CA GLU A 91 6.37 0.41 -17.25
C GLU A 91 5.43 1.24 -18.13
N ALA A 92 4.63 2.15 -17.54
CA ALA A 92 3.73 3.01 -18.31
C ALA A 92 4.49 3.95 -19.27
N LEU A 93 5.69 4.41 -18.89
CA LEU A 93 6.54 5.25 -19.73
C LEU A 93 7.22 4.43 -20.83
N HIS A 94 7.59 3.18 -20.58
CA HIS A 94 8.08 2.25 -21.60
C HIS A 94 7.02 2.04 -22.70
N THR A 95 5.78 1.74 -22.32
CA THR A 95 4.66 1.62 -23.27
C THR A 95 4.43 2.92 -24.05
N ALA A 96 4.41 4.07 -23.37
CA ALA A 96 4.23 5.36 -24.02
C ALA A 96 5.36 5.69 -25.00
N LEU A 97 6.62 5.41 -24.63
CA LEU A 97 7.79 5.64 -25.48
C LEU A 97 7.80 4.77 -26.73
N ALA A 98 7.24 3.57 -26.68
CA ALA A 98 7.06 2.70 -27.84
C ALA A 98 6.07 3.30 -28.85
N GLY A 99 5.05 4.03 -28.38
CA GLY A 99 4.07 4.73 -29.22
C GLY A 99 4.55 6.07 -29.80
N ILE A 100 5.63 6.67 -29.26
CA ILE A 100 6.14 7.96 -29.76
C ILE A 100 7.00 7.74 -31.01
N ALA A 101 6.50 8.19 -32.16
CA ALA A 101 7.24 8.19 -33.42
C ALA A 101 8.59 8.93 -33.29
N VAL A 102 9.66 8.32 -33.81
CA VAL A 102 11.01 8.89 -33.79
C VAL A 102 11.10 10.02 -34.82
N SER A 103 10.95 11.27 -34.36
CA SER A 103 11.12 12.45 -35.20
C SER A 103 12.51 13.06 -35.03
N ARG A 104 13.25 13.17 -36.14
CA ARG A 104 14.52 13.92 -36.19
C ARG A 104 14.32 15.42 -35.96
N PHE A 105 13.13 15.94 -36.27
CA PHE A 105 12.84 17.38 -36.23
C PHE A 105 12.17 17.84 -34.94
N ARG A 106 11.53 16.93 -34.17
CA ARG A 106 10.94 17.25 -32.86
C ARG A 106 11.39 16.26 -31.77
N PRO A 107 12.68 16.24 -31.40
CA PRO A 107 13.20 15.29 -30.42
C PRO A 107 12.83 15.62 -28.96
N ALA A 108 12.20 16.77 -28.69
CA ALA A 108 11.97 17.25 -27.32
C ALA A 108 11.01 16.36 -26.49
N PRO A 109 9.84 15.91 -27.01
CA PRO A 109 8.92 15.07 -26.23
C PRO A 109 9.53 13.71 -25.87
N ARG A 110 10.19 13.05 -26.84
CA ARG A 110 10.87 11.77 -26.61
C ARG A 110 12.01 11.90 -25.59
N ARG A 111 12.83 12.96 -25.66
CA ARG A 111 13.89 13.24 -24.66
C ARG A 111 13.33 13.52 -23.26
N ALA A 112 12.18 14.19 -23.17
CA ALA A 112 11.52 14.41 -21.88
C ALA A 112 11.02 13.08 -21.28
N ALA A 113 10.36 12.24 -22.09
CA ALA A 113 9.87 10.94 -21.68
C ALA A 113 11.00 9.99 -21.26
N LEU A 114 12.10 9.90 -22.03
CA LEU A 114 13.28 9.11 -21.65
C LEU A 114 13.86 9.55 -20.31
N ALA A 115 13.93 10.86 -20.06
CA ALA A 115 14.46 11.37 -18.82
C ALA A 115 13.52 11.12 -17.62
N ALA A 116 12.21 11.18 -17.84
CA ALA A 116 11.23 10.77 -16.83
C ALA A 116 11.37 9.28 -16.51
N LEU A 117 11.56 8.44 -17.54
CA LEU A 117 11.79 7.02 -17.37
C LEU A 117 13.07 6.74 -16.56
N THR A 118 14.20 7.34 -16.92
CA THR A 118 15.46 7.19 -16.17
C THR A 118 15.29 7.57 -14.70
N ALA A 119 14.52 8.60 -14.39
CA ALA A 119 14.28 9.00 -13.01
C ALA A 119 13.37 8.02 -12.26
N GLN A 120 12.31 7.50 -12.90
CA GLN A 120 11.48 6.46 -12.30
C GLN A 120 12.25 5.17 -12.08
N GLU A 121 13.11 4.76 -13.02
CA GLU A 121 13.96 3.57 -12.85
C GLU A 121 14.97 3.75 -11.71
N ALA A 122 15.62 4.90 -11.62
CA ALA A 122 16.56 5.20 -10.54
C ALA A 122 15.88 5.21 -9.15
N LEU A 123 14.78 5.95 -9.01
CA LEU A 123 14.05 6.01 -7.73
C LEU A 123 13.39 4.66 -7.40
N GLY A 124 12.86 3.95 -8.40
CA GLY A 124 12.26 2.64 -8.22
C GLY A 124 13.23 1.63 -7.65
N ALA A 125 14.45 1.56 -8.22
CA ALA A 125 15.49 0.67 -7.72
C ALA A 125 15.85 0.95 -6.24
N GLU A 126 15.85 2.21 -5.80
CA GLU A 126 16.07 2.56 -4.39
C GLU A 126 14.87 2.17 -3.51
N LEU A 127 13.64 2.39 -3.99
CA LEU A 127 12.42 2.02 -3.26
C LEU A 127 12.31 0.50 -3.07
N ASP A 128 12.72 -0.30 -4.05
CA ASP A 128 12.70 -1.76 -3.99
C ASP A 128 13.60 -2.31 -2.87
N THR A 129 14.65 -1.57 -2.49
CA THR A 129 15.50 -1.96 -1.35
C THR A 129 14.76 -1.94 0.00
N LEU A 130 13.64 -1.22 0.08
CA LEU A 130 12.83 -1.13 1.30
C LEU A 130 12.02 -2.41 1.57
N GLU A 131 11.91 -3.34 0.62
CA GLU A 131 11.21 -4.60 0.83
C GLU A 131 11.79 -5.39 2.01
N GLY A 132 13.11 -5.36 2.19
CA GLY A 132 13.79 -5.97 3.33
C GLY A 132 13.39 -5.37 4.70
N ALA A 133 12.79 -4.17 4.70
CA ALA A 133 12.27 -3.50 5.89
C ALA A 133 10.73 -3.67 6.05
N GLY A 134 10.13 -4.61 5.32
CA GLY A 134 8.69 -4.92 5.42
C GLY A 134 7.80 -4.02 4.58
N TRP A 135 8.35 -3.27 3.63
CA TRP A 135 7.57 -2.55 2.63
C TRP A 135 7.20 -3.47 1.46
N ARG A 136 6.09 -3.16 0.81
CA ARG A 136 5.71 -3.66 -0.51
C ARG A 136 5.67 -2.50 -1.48
N VAL A 137 6.19 -2.71 -2.68
CA VAL A 137 6.30 -1.68 -3.71
C VAL A 137 5.53 -2.12 -4.95
N LEU A 138 4.72 -1.21 -5.50
CA LEU A 138 4.09 -1.36 -6.81
C LEU A 138 4.49 -0.21 -7.70
N HIS A 139 4.78 -0.50 -8.96
CA HIS A 139 5.14 0.51 -9.96
C HIS A 139 4.05 0.69 -11.00
N SER A 140 4.03 1.90 -11.60
CA SER A 140 3.17 2.21 -12.75
C SER A 140 1.70 1.82 -12.52
N VAL A 141 1.17 2.16 -11.34
CA VAL A 141 -0.20 1.83 -10.96
C VAL A 141 -1.14 2.71 -11.77
N PRO A 142 -2.02 2.14 -12.62
CA PRO A 142 -2.86 2.92 -13.51
C PRO A 142 -3.89 3.72 -12.72
N LEU A 143 -4.33 4.83 -13.31
CA LEU A 143 -5.37 5.69 -12.76
C LEU A 143 -6.42 5.94 -13.85
N THR A 144 -7.71 5.89 -13.51
CA THR A 144 -8.80 6.34 -14.40
C THR A 144 -8.49 7.72 -15.01
N GLY A 145 -8.80 7.90 -16.29
CA GLY A 145 -8.43 9.11 -17.04
C GLY A 145 -7.03 9.10 -17.68
N GLY A 146 -6.34 7.95 -17.69
CA GLY A 146 -5.08 7.78 -18.44
C GLY A 146 -3.81 8.23 -17.70
N GLY A 147 -3.92 8.51 -16.40
CA GLY A 147 -2.78 8.77 -15.53
C GLY A 147 -2.19 7.49 -14.95
N HIS A 148 -1.11 7.63 -14.19
CA HIS A 148 -0.58 6.56 -13.35
C HIS A 148 0.13 7.14 -12.13
N ILE A 149 0.15 6.40 -11.03
CA ILE A 149 1.06 6.64 -9.91
C ILE A 149 2.39 5.96 -10.26
N GLY A 150 3.50 6.70 -10.16
CA GLY A 150 4.82 6.17 -10.48
C GLY A 150 5.21 4.99 -9.58
N HIS A 151 5.08 5.20 -8.27
CA HIS A 151 5.35 4.18 -7.25
C HIS A 151 4.34 4.28 -6.10
N LEU A 152 3.84 3.15 -5.64
CA LEU A 152 2.99 3.02 -4.46
C LEU A 152 3.71 2.12 -3.46
N LEU A 153 3.83 2.59 -2.22
CA LEU A 153 4.50 1.86 -1.15
C LEU A 153 3.49 1.56 -0.05
N ILE A 154 3.47 0.31 0.41
CA ILE A 154 2.62 -0.16 1.51
C ILE A 154 3.54 -0.82 2.52
N GLY A 155 3.66 -0.25 3.72
CA GLY A 155 4.59 -0.78 4.71
C GLY A 155 4.24 -0.36 6.12
N PRO A 156 5.17 -0.58 7.07
CA PRO A 156 4.90 -0.37 8.49
C PRO A 156 4.34 1.02 8.78
N ALA A 157 4.84 2.04 8.11
CA ALA A 157 4.38 3.41 8.35
C ALA A 157 3.03 3.77 7.74
N GLY A 158 2.42 2.92 6.91
CA GLY A 158 1.20 3.22 6.15
C GLY A 158 1.41 3.15 4.64
N VAL A 159 0.54 3.82 3.88
CA VAL A 159 0.61 3.86 2.42
C VAL A 159 1.16 5.19 1.92
N LEU A 160 2.07 5.14 0.95
CA LEU A 160 2.67 6.30 0.30
C LEU A 160 2.46 6.24 -1.21
N SER A 161 2.05 7.34 -1.83
CA SER A 161 2.18 7.53 -3.28
C SER A 161 3.41 8.40 -3.56
N VAL A 162 4.32 7.92 -4.40
CA VAL A 162 5.57 8.61 -4.70
C VAL A 162 5.57 9.09 -6.15
N ARG A 163 5.58 10.41 -6.28
CA ARG A 163 5.75 11.09 -7.56
C ARG A 163 7.23 11.41 -7.78
N THR A 164 7.72 11.18 -8.99
CA THR A 164 9.13 11.39 -9.34
C THR A 164 9.35 12.70 -10.10
N LEU A 165 10.31 13.50 -9.65
CA LEU A 165 10.81 14.69 -10.34
C LEU A 165 12.29 14.51 -10.70
N TYR A 166 12.62 14.62 -11.98
CA TYR A 166 14.02 14.59 -12.40
C TYR A 166 14.63 15.99 -12.44
N ALA A 167 15.59 16.26 -11.55
CA ALA A 167 16.23 17.57 -11.44
C ALA A 167 17.43 17.77 -12.39
N ARG A 168 17.99 16.72 -13.00
CA ARG A 168 19.11 16.77 -13.97
C ARG A 168 20.29 17.64 -13.49
N LYS A 169 20.77 17.40 -12.27
CA LYS A 169 21.84 18.14 -11.58
C LYS A 169 21.56 19.64 -11.40
N ARG A 170 20.29 20.03 -11.38
CA ARG A 170 19.88 21.43 -11.14
C ARG A 170 19.46 21.62 -9.68
N THR A 171 19.52 22.87 -9.23
CA THR A 171 18.86 23.29 -7.98
C THR A 171 17.36 23.20 -8.14
N VAL A 172 16.67 22.63 -7.17
CA VAL A 172 15.21 22.58 -7.09
C VAL A 172 14.74 23.57 -6.03
N ARG A 173 13.83 24.47 -6.40
CA ARG A 173 13.18 25.41 -5.49
C ARG A 173 11.74 24.97 -5.25
N ILE A 174 11.34 24.90 -3.99
CA ILE A 174 10.02 24.47 -3.55
C ILE A 174 9.32 25.66 -2.91
N ALA A 175 8.22 26.08 -3.52
CA ALA A 175 7.33 27.11 -3.02
C ALA A 175 5.90 26.59 -3.19
N ASP A 176 5.39 25.89 -2.19
CA ASP A 176 4.12 25.15 -2.25
C ASP A 176 2.99 25.98 -2.89
N PRO A 177 2.31 25.47 -3.94
CA PRO A 177 2.40 24.11 -4.51
C PRO A 177 3.40 23.93 -5.66
N LEU A 178 4.15 24.98 -5.97
CA LEU A 178 5.05 25.05 -7.11
C LEU A 178 6.44 24.51 -6.80
N VAL A 179 7.02 23.84 -7.78
CA VAL A 179 8.39 23.33 -7.75
C VAL A 179 9.09 23.75 -9.05
N THR A 180 10.27 24.34 -8.92
CA THR A 180 11.05 24.88 -10.04
C THR A 180 12.41 24.19 -10.10
N ALA A 181 12.73 23.55 -11.23
CA ALA A 181 14.04 22.93 -11.46
C ALA A 181 14.94 23.84 -12.31
N GLY A 182 15.99 24.41 -11.70
CA GLY A 182 16.90 25.36 -12.33
C GLY A 182 16.18 26.63 -12.77
N ARG A 183 16.34 27.02 -14.04
CA ARG A 183 15.65 28.16 -14.67
C ARG A 183 14.38 27.75 -15.43
N GLY A 184 13.84 26.57 -15.14
CA GLY A 184 12.61 26.06 -15.76
C GLY A 184 11.37 26.84 -15.28
N GLN A 185 10.23 26.56 -15.90
CA GLN A 185 8.95 27.09 -15.44
C GLN A 185 8.54 26.41 -14.12
N PRO A 186 7.98 27.15 -13.15
CA PRO A 186 7.41 26.55 -11.95
C PRO A 186 6.25 25.61 -12.31
N GLU A 187 6.28 24.38 -11.79
CA GLU A 187 5.22 23.41 -12.00
C GLU A 187 4.53 23.01 -10.69
N PRO A 188 3.21 22.77 -10.69
CA PRO A 188 2.45 22.46 -9.48
C PRO A 188 2.65 21.01 -9.00
N GLN A 189 3.89 20.59 -8.76
CA GLN A 189 4.23 19.19 -8.45
C GLN A 189 3.63 18.74 -7.12
N LEU A 190 3.58 19.60 -6.09
CA LEU A 190 3.01 19.22 -4.79
C LEU A 190 1.50 19.03 -4.86
N ARG A 191 0.81 19.88 -5.63
CA ARG A 191 -0.62 19.70 -5.91
C ARG A 191 -0.90 18.39 -6.66
N ARG A 192 -0.06 18.04 -7.64
CA ARG A 192 -0.18 16.76 -8.37
C ARG A 192 0.05 15.56 -7.46
N ALA A 193 1.07 15.61 -6.59
CA ALA A 193 1.33 14.55 -5.61
C ALA A 193 0.15 14.35 -4.65
N ARG A 194 -0.43 15.45 -4.11
CA ARG A 194 -1.66 15.40 -3.30
C ARG A 194 -2.82 14.73 -4.05
N HIS A 195 -3.06 15.14 -5.30
CA HIS A 195 -4.13 14.58 -6.10
C HIS A 195 -3.93 13.07 -6.39
N GLU A 196 -2.71 12.63 -6.66
CA GLU A 196 -2.40 11.20 -6.80
C GLU A 196 -2.68 10.43 -5.50
N ALA A 197 -2.31 10.99 -4.34
CA ALA A 197 -2.60 10.40 -3.03
C ALA A 197 -4.10 10.36 -2.70
N GLU A 198 -4.85 11.43 -3.00
CA GLU A 198 -6.31 11.47 -2.81
C GLU A 198 -6.99 10.36 -3.62
N ARG A 199 -6.61 10.23 -4.89
CA ARG A 199 -7.13 9.18 -5.76
C ARG A 199 -6.77 7.78 -5.29
N ALA A 200 -5.53 7.58 -4.83
CA ALA A 200 -5.12 6.31 -4.25
C ALA A 200 -5.89 5.99 -2.97
N SER A 201 -6.19 7.02 -2.17
CA SER A 201 -6.97 6.86 -0.93
C SER A 201 -8.40 6.42 -1.21
N LEU A 202 -9.02 6.99 -2.26
CA LEU A 202 -10.33 6.58 -2.73
C LEU A 202 -10.33 5.12 -3.23
N ALA A 203 -9.34 4.75 -4.06
CA ALA A 203 -9.25 3.40 -4.63
C ALA A 203 -9.02 2.31 -3.57
N LEU A 204 -8.18 2.59 -2.57
CA LEU A 204 -7.81 1.63 -1.53
C LEU A 204 -8.70 1.67 -0.28
N ALA A 205 -9.60 2.65 -0.18
CA ALA A 205 -10.33 2.97 1.04
C ALA A 205 -9.41 3.07 2.28
N ALA A 206 -8.20 3.61 2.08
CA ALA A 206 -7.15 3.74 3.09
C ALA A 206 -6.42 5.07 2.93
N ALA A 207 -5.93 5.67 4.02
CA ALA A 207 -5.18 6.91 3.93
C ALA A 207 -3.86 6.71 3.18
N VAL A 208 -3.67 7.42 2.07
CA VAL A 208 -2.41 7.45 1.30
C VAL A 208 -1.76 8.81 1.46
N ARG A 209 -0.47 8.84 1.79
CA ARG A 209 0.28 10.08 1.97
C ARG A 209 1.13 10.40 0.73
N PRO A 210 1.12 11.67 0.27
CA PRO A 210 1.87 12.08 -0.91
C PRO A 210 3.35 12.28 -0.60
N VAL A 211 4.20 11.79 -1.51
CA VAL A 211 5.65 11.98 -1.49
C VAL A 211 6.12 12.50 -2.86
N LEU A 212 7.01 13.48 -2.86
CA LEU A 212 7.76 13.92 -4.04
C LEU A 212 9.22 13.46 -3.92
N GLY A 213 9.59 12.44 -4.71
CA GLY A 213 10.96 11.99 -4.88
C GLY A 213 11.69 12.82 -5.94
N ILE A 214 12.81 13.44 -5.56
CA ILE A 214 13.63 14.29 -6.43
C ILE A 214 14.91 13.54 -6.77
N VAL A 215 15.06 13.18 -8.03
CA VAL A 215 16.22 12.43 -8.54
C VAL A 215 17.25 13.40 -9.12
N GLY A 216 18.51 13.24 -8.72
CA GLY A 216 19.65 13.96 -9.29
C GLY A 216 19.57 15.47 -9.10
N ALA A 217 19.14 15.97 -7.94
CA ALA A 217 19.22 17.39 -7.63
C ALA A 217 20.64 17.78 -7.18
N ALA A 218 21.12 18.95 -7.62
CA ALA A 218 22.36 19.50 -7.06
C ALA A 218 22.13 20.10 -5.66
N ARG A 219 20.95 20.68 -5.46
CA ARG A 219 20.51 21.29 -4.20
C ARG A 219 18.98 21.36 -4.19
N VAL A 220 18.36 21.25 -3.02
CA VAL A 220 16.93 21.55 -2.83
C VAL A 220 16.81 22.72 -1.86
N GLU A 221 16.03 23.72 -2.23
CA GLU A 221 15.78 24.97 -1.49
C GLU A 221 14.26 25.09 -1.24
N SER A 222 13.83 25.25 0.00
CA SER A 222 12.42 25.50 0.35
C SER A 222 12.20 26.98 0.69
N ALA A 223 11.16 27.59 0.13
CA ALA A 223 10.83 29.00 0.30
C ALA A 223 10.06 29.30 1.59
N THR A 224 9.53 28.29 2.28
CA THR A 224 8.98 28.47 3.63
C THR A 224 10.12 28.65 4.64
N PRO A 225 10.11 29.73 5.45
CA PRO A 225 10.86 29.72 6.68
C PRO A 225 10.34 28.56 7.53
N ASP A 226 11.24 27.95 8.27
CA ASP A 226 10.95 27.01 9.34
C ASP A 226 9.94 27.63 10.32
N THR A 227 8.64 27.41 10.09
CA THR A 227 7.62 27.49 11.14
C THR A 227 7.45 26.09 11.72
N GLY A 228 8.52 25.56 12.33
CA GLY A 228 8.41 24.57 13.39
C GLY A 228 8.81 23.13 13.06
N GLY A 229 9.87 22.90 12.28
CA GLY A 229 10.44 21.57 12.10
C GLY A 229 11.88 21.62 11.60
N ARG A 230 12.84 21.63 12.53
CA ARG A 230 14.23 21.27 12.23
C ARG A 230 14.30 19.81 11.77
N GLY A 231 14.06 19.55 10.49
CA GLY A 231 14.32 18.26 9.85
C GLY A 231 15.79 18.12 9.45
N GLY A 232 16.71 18.20 10.41
CA GLY A 232 18.00 17.50 10.32
C GLY A 232 17.79 16.03 10.68
N PRO A 233 18.73 15.11 10.39
CA PRO A 233 18.52 13.69 10.63
C PRO A 233 18.43 13.42 12.14
N GLY A 234 17.30 12.87 12.60
CA GLY A 234 17.22 12.04 13.81
C GLY A 234 17.53 12.73 15.13
N GLY A 235 16.73 13.72 15.54
CA GLY A 235 16.63 14.09 16.95
C GLY A 235 15.77 13.07 17.73
N PRO A 236 16.20 12.59 18.92
CA PRO A 236 15.43 11.63 19.71
C PRO A 236 14.24 12.35 20.36
N GLY A 237 13.08 12.33 19.71
CA GLY A 237 11.86 12.89 20.28
C GLY A 237 10.79 13.34 19.28
N GLU A 238 11.12 13.49 18.00
CA GLU A 238 10.12 13.80 16.97
C GLU A 238 9.33 12.51 16.67
N ARG A 239 8.04 12.50 16.99
CA ARG A 239 7.21 11.33 16.67
C ARG A 239 7.07 11.28 15.13
N PRO A 240 7.28 10.13 14.48
CA PRO A 240 7.26 10.03 13.01
C PRO A 240 5.91 10.40 12.36
N ASP A 241 4.85 10.60 13.13
CA ASP A 241 3.49 10.94 12.75
C ASP A 241 3.26 12.45 12.55
N GLU A 242 4.02 13.33 13.22
CA GLU A 242 3.78 14.79 13.18
C GLU A 242 4.24 15.47 11.88
N ALA A 243 5.25 14.92 11.20
CA ALA A 243 5.70 15.41 9.89
C ALA A 243 4.67 15.22 8.76
N TRP A 244 3.61 14.44 9.01
CA TRP A 244 2.52 14.17 8.08
C TRP A 244 1.27 15.00 8.36
N LEU A 245 1.32 15.89 9.36
CA LEU A 245 0.18 16.69 9.77
C LEU A 245 -0.35 17.55 8.63
N LEU A 246 -1.66 17.81 8.72
CA LEU A 246 -2.32 18.82 7.91
C LEU A 246 -1.54 20.13 8.07
N ARG A 247 -1.21 20.75 6.94
CA ARG A 247 -0.73 22.13 6.90
C ARG A 247 -1.72 23.01 7.66
N GLY A 248 -1.26 24.16 8.15
CA GLY A 248 -2.13 25.13 8.84
C GLY A 248 -3.34 25.62 8.03
N ASP A 249 -3.39 25.32 6.73
CA ASP A 249 -4.52 25.57 5.82
C ASP A 249 -5.42 24.33 5.57
N GLY A 250 -5.26 23.26 6.35
CA GLY A 250 -6.08 22.05 6.27
C GLY A 250 -5.71 21.07 5.15
N GLN A 251 -4.61 21.30 4.41
CA GLN A 251 -4.15 20.39 3.35
C GLN A 251 -3.16 19.34 3.86
N VAL A 252 -3.16 18.14 3.28
CA VAL A 252 -2.14 17.11 3.58
C VAL A 252 -0.73 17.61 3.17
N GLY A 253 0.23 17.54 4.09
CA GLY A 253 1.63 17.82 3.82
C GLY A 253 2.23 16.85 2.79
N VAL A 254 3.10 17.35 1.90
CA VAL A 254 3.83 16.50 0.95
C VAL A 254 5.24 16.32 1.46
N ARG A 255 5.67 15.07 1.69
CA ARG A 255 7.06 14.78 2.04
C ARG A 255 7.92 14.89 0.79
N VAL A 256 9.04 15.60 0.90
CA VAL A 256 10.04 15.70 -0.17
C VAL A 256 11.21 14.81 0.19
N LEU A 257 11.64 13.96 -0.74
CA LEU A 257 12.81 13.10 -0.59
C LEU A 257 13.77 13.32 -1.75
N ARG A 258 15.07 13.25 -1.48
CA ARG A 258 16.11 13.04 -2.50
C ARG A 258 16.37 11.54 -2.67
N ASP A 259 16.98 11.17 -3.79
CA ASP A 259 17.46 9.80 -4.06
C ASP A 259 18.23 9.19 -2.86
N GLY A 260 19.20 9.92 -2.31
CA GLY A 260 19.95 9.47 -1.12
C GLY A 260 19.16 9.37 0.20
N GLU A 261 17.89 9.79 0.25
CA GLU A 261 17.08 9.87 1.48
C GLU A 261 15.99 8.78 1.54
N VAL A 262 15.86 7.93 0.52
CA VAL A 262 14.83 6.87 0.46
C VAL A 262 14.92 5.90 1.64
N GLY A 263 16.14 5.56 2.08
CA GLY A 263 16.37 4.67 3.23
C GLY A 263 15.75 5.18 4.54
N ALA A 264 15.51 6.49 4.68
CA ALA A 264 14.83 7.05 5.84
C ALA A 264 13.36 6.59 5.96
N LEU A 265 12.77 6.06 4.89
CA LEU A 265 11.43 5.47 4.93
C LEU A 265 11.39 4.14 5.69
N ALA A 266 12.48 3.37 5.69
CA ALA A 266 12.57 2.10 6.40
C ALA A 266 12.38 2.26 7.92
N GLY A 267 12.86 3.38 8.48
CA GLY A 267 12.78 3.68 9.91
C GLY A 267 11.50 4.36 10.37
N LEU A 268 10.53 4.58 9.47
CA LEU A 268 9.26 5.19 9.86
C LEU A 268 8.45 4.20 10.71
N GLY A 269 7.96 4.66 11.87
CA GLY A 269 7.31 3.81 12.88
C GLY A 269 6.15 2.96 12.35
N GLY A 270 5.90 1.83 13.02
CA GLY A 270 4.88 0.85 12.61
C GLY A 270 3.46 1.24 13.01
N VAL A 271 2.66 1.69 12.04
CA VAL A 271 1.21 1.89 12.10
C VAL A 271 0.47 0.64 11.62
N LEU A 272 0.93 0.01 10.54
CA LEU A 272 0.31 -1.18 9.94
C LEU A 272 0.98 -2.46 10.43
N LYS A 273 0.18 -3.47 10.75
CA LYS A 273 0.68 -4.81 11.06
C LYS A 273 1.04 -5.55 9.77
N PRO A 274 1.95 -6.54 9.80
CA PRO A 274 2.32 -7.31 8.61
C PRO A 274 1.12 -7.92 7.86
N ALA A 275 0.12 -8.43 8.57
CA ALA A 275 -1.09 -8.97 7.93
C ALA A 275 -1.93 -7.90 7.21
N ASP A 276 -1.97 -6.68 7.74
CA ASP A 276 -2.71 -5.57 7.12
C ASP A 276 -1.97 -5.06 5.87
N ILE A 277 -0.63 -5.05 5.91
CA ILE A 277 0.23 -4.74 4.76
C ILE A 277 -0.04 -5.70 3.61
N GLU A 278 0.01 -7.02 3.88
CA GLU A 278 -0.23 -8.03 2.83
C GLU A 278 -1.66 -7.98 2.29
N SER A 279 -2.66 -7.75 3.16
CA SER A 279 -4.05 -7.61 2.72
C SER A 279 -4.25 -6.39 1.82
N LEU A 280 -3.67 -5.25 2.19
CA LEU A 280 -3.75 -4.02 1.41
C LEU A 280 -2.95 -4.13 0.11
N TYR A 281 -1.79 -4.80 0.14
CA TYR A 281 -1.01 -5.09 -1.05
C TYR A 281 -1.76 -6.00 -2.03
N ALA A 282 -2.45 -7.04 -1.56
CA ALA A 282 -3.28 -7.91 -2.38
C ALA A 282 -4.39 -7.12 -3.12
N THR A 283 -5.03 -6.16 -2.45
CA THR A 283 -6.00 -5.25 -3.07
C THR A 283 -5.34 -4.29 -4.06
N ALA A 284 -4.19 -3.73 -3.70
CA ALA A 284 -3.49 -2.73 -4.50
C ALA A 284 -2.88 -3.32 -5.78
N ARG A 285 -2.49 -4.59 -5.80
CA ARG A 285 -1.95 -5.23 -7.00
C ARG A 285 -3.03 -5.65 -8.01
N ASP A 286 -4.31 -5.65 -7.65
CA ASP A 286 -5.41 -5.85 -8.61
C ASP A 286 -5.65 -4.56 -9.41
N ARG A 287 -5.37 -4.61 -10.71
CA ARG A 287 -5.60 -3.51 -11.67
C ARG A 287 -7.04 -2.99 -11.61
N ARG A 288 -8.02 -3.84 -11.35
CA ARG A 288 -9.45 -3.49 -11.34
C ARG A 288 -9.81 -2.58 -10.16
N THR A 289 -9.07 -2.65 -9.06
CA THR A 289 -9.18 -1.71 -7.92
C THR A 289 -9.05 -0.27 -8.41
N TRP A 290 -8.12 -0.02 -9.34
CA TRP A 290 -7.77 1.32 -9.79
C TRP A 290 -8.60 1.85 -10.94
N LEU A 291 -9.17 0.96 -11.75
CA LEU A 291 -9.99 1.33 -12.90
C LEU A 291 -11.46 1.61 -12.53
N ARG A 292 -11.88 1.22 -11.32
CA ARG A 292 -13.23 1.45 -10.80
C ARG A 292 -13.34 2.72 -9.93
N ALA A 293 -12.21 3.32 -9.57
CA ALA A 293 -12.09 4.46 -8.66
C ALA A 293 -11.98 5.82 -9.36
#